data_AF-A0A0P9DUX8-F1
#
_entry.id   AF-A0A0P9DUX8-F1
#
_cell.length_a   1.000
_cell.length_b   1.000
_cell.length_c   1.000
_cell.angle_alpha   90.00
_cell.angle_beta   90.00
_cell.angle_gamma   90.00
#
_symmetry.space_group_name_H-M   'P 1'
#
loop_
_entity.id
_entity.type
_entity.pdbx_description
1 polymer ?
#
loop_
_entity_poly.entity_id
_entity_poly.type
_entity_poly.pdbx_seq_one_letter_code
_entity_poly.pdbx_strand_id
1 'polypeptide(L)'
;LRLTGELADGWIPSSPYAPPGQLPEMSRAIDAAARAAGRDPAAIRRVYNINGRFMAAERGFLQGPPRLWAGQLAELALQQGMSVFITAPGADAANDLQRFAEEVAPAVRELVAQARAGGVAVPSPAAAGSYLPPAPEPVASVAPRRASSAPVSTAWDESMRPRLPQSTAPVSASGRQSQETLIQVHKHLRQELAQIRDAAEQVATQQIEPAAARSLIYQLTLRQNFWTLGSFCAQYCRVVSIHHTIEDERVFPSLERKDGALGPVLERLSWEHEIIAAQLERFDQALVAMMDEPGKVVDVRRVADDLNTMLLSHLAYEEDELLGPIGRLNIAL
;
A
#
# COMPACT_ATOMS: atom_id res chain seq x y z
N LEU A 1 -2.54 -8.06 -16.82
CA LEU A 1 -3.87 -7.50 -17.21
C LEU A 1 -4.79 -8.53 -17.87
N ARG A 2 -4.30 -9.46 -18.71
CA ARG A 2 -5.14 -10.53 -19.29
C ARG A 2 -5.94 -11.32 -18.25
N LEU A 3 -5.26 -11.83 -17.21
CA LEU A 3 -5.92 -12.55 -16.10
C LEU A 3 -6.99 -11.71 -15.38
N THR A 4 -6.76 -10.39 -15.26
CA THR A 4 -7.73 -9.45 -14.68
C THR A 4 -9.01 -9.39 -15.51
N GLY A 5 -8.90 -9.28 -16.84
CA GLY A 5 -10.08 -9.33 -17.72
C GLY A 5 -10.79 -10.67 -17.68
N GLU A 6 -10.05 -11.77 -17.65
CA GLU A 6 -10.60 -13.13 -17.66
C GLU A 6 -11.36 -13.47 -16.37
N LEU A 7 -10.85 -13.10 -15.19
CA LEU A 7 -11.33 -13.63 -13.91
C LEU A 7 -11.75 -12.58 -12.87
N ALA A 8 -11.23 -11.36 -12.92
CA ALA A 8 -11.42 -10.43 -11.81
C ALA A 8 -12.75 -9.66 -11.91
N ASP A 9 -13.32 -9.32 -10.76
CA ASP A 9 -14.49 -8.42 -10.65
C ASP A 9 -14.07 -6.96 -10.42
N GLY A 10 -12.77 -6.69 -10.32
CA GLY A 10 -12.24 -5.35 -10.16
C GLY A 10 -10.79 -5.19 -10.57
N TRP A 11 -10.41 -3.94 -10.82
CA TRP A 11 -9.06 -3.53 -11.15
C TRP A 11 -8.74 -2.23 -10.40
N ILE A 12 -7.63 -2.24 -9.64
CA ILE A 12 -7.24 -1.16 -8.73
C ILE A 12 -5.82 -0.66 -9.02
N PRO A 13 -5.59 0.07 -10.13
CA PRO A 13 -4.30 0.72 -10.38
C PRO A 13 -4.04 1.88 -9.41
N SER A 14 -2.77 2.24 -9.26
CA SER A 14 -2.34 3.41 -8.50
C SER A 14 -1.62 4.40 -9.40
N SER A 15 -2.02 5.67 -9.35
CA SER A 15 -1.50 6.74 -10.21
C SER A 15 0.02 6.90 -10.27
N PRO A 16 0.82 6.61 -9.22
CA PRO A 16 2.29 6.63 -9.31
C PRO A 16 2.88 5.55 -10.23
N TYR A 17 2.19 4.42 -10.38
CA TYR A 17 2.66 3.27 -11.17
C TYR A 17 1.93 3.12 -12.51
N ALA A 18 0.71 3.66 -12.59
CA ALA A 18 -0.13 3.65 -13.78
C ALA A 18 -0.71 5.06 -13.98
N PRO A 19 0.10 6.03 -14.47
CA PRO A 19 -0.36 7.40 -14.66
C PRO A 19 -1.51 7.48 -15.68
N PRO A 20 -2.31 8.57 -15.68
CA PRO A 20 -3.49 8.71 -16.52
C PRO A 20 -3.27 8.39 -18.00
N GLY A 21 -2.10 8.75 -18.56
CA GLY A 21 -1.77 8.49 -19.97
C GLY A 21 -1.61 7.01 -20.32
N GLN A 22 -1.36 6.13 -19.34
CA GLN A 22 -1.22 4.68 -19.56
C GLN A 22 -2.55 3.92 -19.40
N LEU A 23 -3.51 4.48 -18.66
CA LEU A 23 -4.80 3.85 -18.40
C LEU A 23 -5.56 3.43 -19.69
N PRO A 24 -5.57 4.19 -20.80
CA PRO A 24 -6.28 3.78 -22.02
C PRO A 24 -5.78 2.47 -22.62
N GLU A 25 -4.47 2.21 -22.56
CA GLU A 25 -3.92 0.95 -23.05
C GLU A 25 -4.23 -0.20 -22.10
N MET A 26 -4.08 0.04 -20.80
CA MET A 26 -4.37 -0.96 -19.76
C MET A 26 -5.85 -1.38 -19.75
N SER A 27 -6.76 -0.41 -19.84
CA SER A 27 -8.20 -0.64 -19.95
C SER A 27 -8.54 -1.46 -21.19
N ARG A 28 -7.96 -1.13 -22.36
CA ARG A 28 -8.18 -1.91 -23.60
C ARG A 28 -7.72 -3.36 -23.45
N ALA A 29 -6.60 -3.61 -22.79
CA ALA A 29 -6.09 -4.96 -22.56
C ALA A 29 -7.03 -5.78 -21.66
N ILE A 30 -7.57 -5.16 -20.60
CA ILE A 30 -8.55 -5.80 -19.71
C ILE A 30 -9.85 -6.10 -20.48
N ASP A 31 -10.36 -5.13 -21.23
CA ASP A 31 -11.62 -5.26 -21.97
C ASP A 31 -11.53 -6.34 -23.04
N ALA A 32 -10.41 -6.39 -23.77
CA ALA A 32 -10.18 -7.42 -24.77
C ALA A 32 -10.16 -8.82 -24.15
N ALA A 33 -9.49 -8.98 -23.00
CA ALA A 33 -9.42 -10.24 -22.28
C ALA A 33 -10.79 -10.66 -21.69
N ALA A 34 -11.55 -9.72 -21.14
CA ALA A 34 -12.90 -9.97 -20.65
C ALA A 34 -13.83 -10.45 -21.77
N ARG A 35 -13.82 -9.76 -22.92
CA ARG A 35 -14.62 -10.16 -24.10
C ARG A 35 -14.19 -11.53 -24.62
N ALA A 36 -12.89 -11.80 -24.70
CA ALA A 36 -12.38 -13.11 -25.12
C ALA A 36 -12.82 -14.25 -24.18
N ALA A 37 -13.02 -13.95 -22.90
CA ALA A 37 -13.56 -14.87 -21.90
C ALA A 37 -15.12 -14.91 -21.87
N GLY A 38 -15.81 -14.21 -22.78
CA GLY A 38 -17.27 -14.15 -22.82
C GLY A 38 -17.89 -13.32 -21.69
N ARG A 39 -17.11 -12.45 -21.03
CA ARG A 39 -17.56 -11.56 -19.95
C ARG A 39 -17.83 -10.16 -20.48
N ASP A 40 -18.77 -9.48 -19.83
CA ASP A 40 -18.99 -8.04 -20.06
C ASP A 40 -17.89 -7.23 -19.32
N PRO A 41 -17.08 -6.41 -20.02
CA PRO A 41 -16.11 -5.53 -19.35
C PRO A 41 -16.72 -4.53 -18.36
N ALA A 42 -18.03 -4.27 -18.43
CA ALA A 42 -18.74 -3.44 -17.45
C ALA A 42 -18.88 -4.13 -16.08
N ALA A 43 -18.77 -5.45 -16.02
CA ALA A 43 -18.77 -6.20 -14.77
C ALA A 43 -17.50 -5.99 -13.92
N ILE A 44 -16.43 -5.44 -14.53
CA ILE A 44 -15.16 -5.19 -13.85
C ILE A 44 -15.17 -3.79 -13.25
N ARG A 45 -15.26 -3.71 -11.93
CA ARG A 45 -15.21 -2.45 -11.17
C ARG A 45 -13.82 -1.81 -11.29
N ARG A 46 -13.75 -0.62 -11.86
CA ARG A 46 -12.47 0.13 -11.96
C ARG A 46 -12.36 1.13 -10.82
N VAL A 47 -11.34 0.96 -9.98
CA VAL A 47 -11.04 1.78 -8.81
C VAL A 47 -9.66 2.39 -9.03
N TYR A 48 -9.45 3.68 -8.77
CA TYR A 48 -8.16 4.31 -9.01
C TYR A 48 -7.62 4.95 -7.73
N ASN A 49 -6.44 4.50 -7.29
CA ASN A 49 -5.74 5.15 -6.19
C ASN A 49 -5.07 6.42 -6.72
N ILE A 50 -5.57 7.56 -6.27
CA ILE A 50 -5.14 8.88 -6.68
C ILE A 50 -4.26 9.51 -5.61
N ASN A 51 -3.20 10.17 -6.06
CA ASN A 51 -2.32 10.98 -5.22
C ASN A 51 -2.22 12.35 -5.88
N GLY A 52 -2.41 13.40 -5.08
CA GLY A 52 -2.42 14.78 -5.54
C GLY A 52 -2.23 15.75 -4.39
N ARG A 53 -2.05 17.03 -4.73
CA ARG A 53 -1.97 18.13 -3.76
C ARG A 53 -2.93 19.26 -4.12
N PHE A 54 -3.69 19.74 -3.15
CA PHE A 54 -4.42 20.99 -3.31
C PHE A 54 -3.46 22.18 -3.24
N MET A 55 -3.51 23.03 -4.26
CA MET A 55 -2.70 24.23 -4.34
C MET A 55 -3.32 25.25 -5.30
N ALA A 56 -2.93 26.52 -5.20
CA ALA A 56 -3.51 27.58 -6.04
C ALA A 56 -3.10 27.46 -7.52
N ALA A 57 -1.86 27.02 -7.78
CA ALA A 57 -1.32 26.89 -9.13
C ALA A 57 -1.68 25.53 -9.75
N GLU A 58 -2.01 25.51 -11.03
CA GLU A 58 -2.28 24.27 -11.78
C GLU A 58 -0.97 23.68 -12.30
N ARG A 59 -0.63 22.44 -11.89
CA ARG A 59 0.64 21.78 -12.20
C ARG A 59 0.50 20.29 -12.51
N GLY A 60 -0.20 19.96 -13.59
CA GLY A 60 -0.34 18.57 -14.04
C GLY A 60 -1.45 17.81 -13.34
N PHE A 61 -1.29 16.49 -13.18
CA PHE A 61 -2.34 15.62 -12.68
C PHE A 61 -2.54 15.78 -11.17
N LEU A 62 -3.73 16.20 -10.76
CA LEU A 62 -4.16 16.41 -9.37
C LEU A 62 -3.23 17.31 -8.55
N GLN A 63 -2.58 18.28 -9.19
CA GLN A 63 -1.80 19.32 -8.54
C GLN A 63 -2.44 20.66 -8.87
N GLY A 64 -3.29 21.16 -7.98
CA GLY A 64 -4.04 22.38 -8.25
C GLY A 64 -5.32 22.52 -7.44
N PRO A 65 -6.19 23.47 -7.82
CA PRO A 65 -7.41 23.76 -7.07
C PRO A 65 -8.47 22.65 -7.28
N PRO A 66 -9.48 22.54 -6.39
CA PRO A 66 -10.52 21.52 -6.47
C PRO A 66 -11.22 21.39 -7.84
N ARG A 67 -11.41 22.52 -8.55
CA ARG A 67 -11.97 22.51 -9.92
C ARG A 67 -11.14 21.69 -10.91
N LEU A 68 -9.81 21.74 -10.81
CA LEU A 68 -8.90 21.02 -11.70
C LEU A 68 -9.03 19.52 -11.44
N TRP A 69 -9.05 19.14 -10.16
CA TRP A 69 -9.28 17.76 -9.74
C TRP A 69 -10.61 17.24 -10.27
N ALA A 70 -11.69 18.01 -10.10
CA ALA A 70 -13.02 17.60 -10.54
C ALA A 70 -13.07 17.33 -12.05
N GLY A 71 -12.48 18.20 -12.87
CA GLY A 71 -12.38 18.00 -14.31
C GLY A 71 -11.59 16.75 -14.71
N GLN A 72 -10.40 16.57 -14.13
CA GLN A 72 -9.53 15.44 -14.44
C GLN A 72 -10.14 14.09 -14.01
N LEU A 73 -10.78 14.03 -12.84
CA LEU A 73 -11.45 12.82 -12.37
C LEU A 73 -12.72 12.50 -13.17
N ALA A 74 -13.49 13.53 -13.58
CA ALA A 74 -14.63 13.34 -14.47
C ALA A 74 -14.20 12.79 -15.84
N GLU A 75 -13.07 13.27 -16.39
CA GLU A 75 -12.50 12.73 -17.63
C GLU A 75 -12.14 11.25 -17.51
N LEU A 76 -11.46 10.86 -16.44
CA LEU A 76 -11.15 9.45 -16.16
C LEU A 76 -12.41 8.58 -16.01
N ALA A 77 -13.46 9.12 -15.40
CA ALA A 77 -14.72 8.41 -15.24
C ALA A 77 -15.46 8.22 -16.58
N LEU A 78 -15.43 9.22 -17.45
CA LEU A 78 -16.12 9.19 -18.74
C LEU A 78 -15.36 8.39 -19.79
N GLN A 79 -14.04 8.58 -19.89
CA GLN A 79 -13.23 7.99 -20.95
C GLN A 79 -12.69 6.60 -20.59
N GLN A 80 -12.30 6.39 -19.32
CA GLN A 80 -11.64 5.16 -18.88
C GLN A 80 -12.52 4.27 -17.99
N GLY A 81 -13.76 4.71 -17.73
CA GLY A 81 -14.72 3.96 -16.90
C GLY A 81 -14.31 3.85 -15.43
N MET A 82 -13.41 4.72 -14.95
CA MET A 82 -13.04 4.78 -13.54
C MET A 82 -14.24 5.17 -12.71
N SER A 83 -14.51 4.39 -11.68
CA SER A 83 -15.83 4.39 -11.02
C SER A 83 -15.76 4.59 -9.50
N VAL A 84 -14.55 4.48 -8.95
CA VAL A 84 -14.19 4.81 -7.57
C VAL A 84 -12.84 5.48 -7.62
N PHE A 85 -12.68 6.56 -6.86
CA PHE A 85 -11.40 7.21 -6.63
C PHE A 85 -11.06 7.09 -5.15
N ILE A 86 -9.88 6.54 -4.84
CA ILE A 86 -9.37 6.41 -3.49
C ILE A 86 -8.25 7.43 -3.34
N THR A 87 -8.45 8.43 -2.49
CA THR A 87 -7.46 9.50 -2.27
C THR A 87 -6.64 9.23 -1.02
N ALA A 88 -5.33 9.37 -1.13
CA ALA A 88 -4.45 9.47 0.03
C ALA A 88 -4.30 10.95 0.40
N PRO A 89 -4.76 11.39 1.58
CA PRO A 89 -4.60 12.77 1.99
C PRO A 89 -3.12 13.13 2.22
N GLY A 90 -2.76 14.40 2.01
CA GLY A 90 -1.42 14.90 2.27
C GLY A 90 -1.19 15.24 3.75
N ALA A 91 -0.18 16.07 4.02
CA ALA A 91 0.19 16.50 5.38
C ALA A 91 -0.95 17.23 6.13
N ASP A 92 -1.94 17.77 5.40
CA ASP A 92 -3.12 18.45 5.97
C ASP A 92 -4.38 17.61 5.72
N ALA A 93 -4.38 16.39 6.27
CA ALA A 93 -5.34 15.37 5.89
C ALA A 93 -6.80 15.75 6.15
N ALA A 94 -7.07 16.47 7.23
CA ALA A 94 -8.43 16.89 7.56
C ALA A 94 -8.97 17.88 6.50
N ASN A 95 -8.19 18.89 6.13
CA ASN A 95 -8.60 19.88 5.14
C ASN A 95 -8.63 19.29 3.73
N ASP A 96 -7.67 18.41 3.38
CA ASP A 96 -7.66 17.73 2.08
C ASP A 96 -8.91 16.85 1.91
N LEU A 97 -9.28 16.07 2.94
CA LEU A 97 -10.49 15.25 2.91
C LEU A 97 -11.75 16.10 2.85
N GLN A 98 -11.82 17.20 3.61
CA GLN A 98 -12.96 18.12 3.57
C GLN A 98 -13.15 18.71 2.17
N ARG A 99 -12.10 19.26 1.56
CA ARG A 99 -12.14 19.81 0.18
C ARG A 99 -12.53 18.74 -0.83
N PHE A 100 -11.99 17.53 -0.69
CA PHE A 100 -12.33 16.43 -1.58
C PHE A 100 -13.81 16.03 -1.46
N ALA A 101 -14.33 15.93 -0.23
CA ALA A 101 -15.71 15.52 0.03
C ALA A 101 -16.74 16.61 -0.32
N GLU A 102 -16.45 17.87 -0.02
CA GLU A 102 -17.38 19.00 -0.16
C GLU A 102 -17.30 19.67 -1.54
N GLU A 103 -16.12 19.73 -2.16
CA GLU A 103 -15.93 20.44 -3.43
C GLU A 103 -15.69 19.49 -4.61
N VAL A 104 -14.77 18.54 -4.49
CA VAL A 104 -14.34 17.71 -5.63
C VAL A 104 -15.39 16.64 -5.97
N ALA A 105 -15.76 15.79 -5.01
CA ALA A 105 -16.63 14.64 -5.27
C ALA A 105 -18.02 15.03 -5.80
N PRO A 106 -18.71 16.08 -5.29
CA PRO A 106 -19.96 16.55 -5.86
C PRO A 106 -19.78 17.10 -7.28
N ALA A 107 -18.73 17.89 -7.52
CA ALA A 107 -18.44 18.46 -8.84
C ALA A 107 -18.13 17.37 -9.89
N VAL A 108 -17.39 16.31 -9.53
CA VAL A 108 -17.17 15.15 -10.42
C VAL A 108 -18.49 14.50 -10.80
N ARG A 109 -19.37 14.25 -9.82
CA ARG A 109 -20.68 13.63 -10.06
C ARG A 109 -21.53 14.49 -10.98
N GLU A 110 -21.55 15.80 -10.77
CA GLU A 110 -22.26 16.75 -11.60
C GLU A 110 -21.73 16.77 -13.04
N LEU A 111 -20.41 16.91 -13.22
CA LEU A 111 -19.77 16.89 -14.54
C LEU A 111 -20.06 15.58 -15.31
N VAL A 112 -19.97 14.44 -14.63
CA VAL A 112 -20.28 13.14 -15.22
C VAL A 112 -21.78 13.01 -15.56
N ALA A 113 -22.66 13.48 -14.68
CA ALA A 113 -24.10 13.46 -14.93
C ALA A 113 -24.49 14.36 -16.11
N GLN A 114 -23.95 15.57 -16.19
CA GLN A 114 -24.15 16.50 -17.30
C GLN A 114 -23.68 15.90 -18.63
N ALA A 115 -22.47 15.33 -18.67
CA ALA A 115 -21.92 14.70 -19.87
C ALA A 115 -22.67 13.43 -20.32
N ARG A 116 -23.32 12.73 -19.39
CA ARG A 116 -24.19 11.58 -19.71
C ARG A 116 -25.60 11.99 -20.12
N ALA A 117 -26.11 13.11 -19.60
CA ALA A 117 -27.44 13.64 -19.91
C ALA A 117 -27.48 14.42 -21.23
N GLY A 118 -26.39 15.09 -21.61
CA GLY A 118 -26.20 15.71 -22.92
C GLY A 118 -24.95 15.14 -23.55
N GLY A 119 -25.09 14.44 -24.69
CA GLY A 119 -23.99 13.81 -25.44
C GLY A 119 -23.01 14.79 -26.09
N VAL A 120 -22.45 15.72 -25.33
CA VAL A 120 -21.46 16.71 -25.77
C VAL A 120 -20.14 16.47 -25.02
N ALA A 121 -19.06 16.42 -25.79
CA ALA A 121 -17.70 16.24 -25.29
C ALA A 121 -17.29 17.38 -24.34
N VAL A 122 -16.74 17.00 -23.18
CA VAL A 122 -16.10 17.93 -22.24
C VAL A 122 -14.86 18.55 -22.93
N PRO A 123 -14.61 19.87 -22.84
CA PRO A 123 -13.44 20.47 -23.46
C PRO A 123 -12.15 19.98 -22.79
N SER A 124 -11.23 19.47 -23.60
CA SER A 124 -9.87 19.13 -23.19
C SER A 124 -9.05 20.41 -22.97
N PRO A 125 -8.39 20.62 -21.82
CA PRO A 125 -7.27 21.54 -21.74
C PRO A 125 -6.09 20.89 -22.47
N ALA A 126 -5.68 21.49 -23.57
CA ALA A 126 -4.55 21.05 -24.37
C ALA A 126 -3.25 20.99 -23.55
N ALA A 127 -2.48 19.93 -23.83
CA ALA A 127 -1.08 19.70 -23.47
C ALA A 127 -0.75 19.59 -21.98
N ALA A 128 -1.08 18.43 -21.40
CA ALA A 128 -0.24 17.84 -20.35
C ALA A 128 1.19 17.73 -20.91
N GLY A 129 2.10 18.55 -20.39
CA GLY A 129 3.51 18.51 -20.75
C GLY A 129 4.03 17.09 -20.60
N SER A 130 4.66 16.59 -21.67
CA SER A 130 5.31 15.28 -21.74
C SER A 130 6.38 15.18 -20.66
N TYR A 131 6.06 14.56 -19.53
CA TYR A 131 7.07 13.93 -18.70
C TYR A 131 7.25 12.51 -19.21
N LEU A 132 8.38 12.27 -19.89
CA LEU A 132 8.85 10.94 -20.23
C LEU A 132 9.71 10.45 -19.05
N PRO A 133 9.26 9.48 -18.23
CA PRO A 133 10.18 8.77 -17.36
C PRO A 133 11.14 7.93 -18.23
N PRO A 134 12.39 7.68 -17.77
CA PRO A 134 13.29 6.78 -18.49
C PRO A 134 12.65 5.41 -18.66
N ALA A 135 12.89 4.78 -19.82
CA ALA A 135 12.32 3.49 -20.16
C ALA A 135 12.66 2.46 -19.07
N PRO A 136 11.70 1.62 -18.63
CA PRO A 136 12.02 0.51 -17.76
C PRO A 136 12.93 -0.46 -18.50
N GLU A 137 14.11 -0.72 -17.93
CA GLU A 137 14.91 -1.87 -18.38
C GLU A 137 14.10 -3.15 -18.20
N PRO A 138 14.25 -4.14 -19.09
CA PRO A 138 13.45 -5.35 -19.06
C PRO A 138 13.77 -6.15 -17.79
N VAL A 139 12.89 -6.07 -16.79
CA VAL A 139 12.93 -6.92 -15.61
C VAL A 139 12.56 -8.33 -16.07
N ALA A 140 13.50 -9.26 -15.92
CA ALA A 140 13.29 -10.66 -16.26
C ALA A 140 12.07 -11.21 -15.51
N SER A 141 11.23 -11.97 -16.24
CA SER A 141 10.09 -12.69 -15.68
C SER A 141 10.53 -13.51 -14.47
N VAL A 142 10.11 -13.10 -13.28
CA VAL A 142 10.22 -13.93 -12.07
C VAL A 142 9.12 -14.98 -12.15
N ALA A 143 9.50 -16.20 -12.51
CA ALA A 143 8.63 -17.36 -12.37
C ALA A 143 8.28 -17.57 -10.88
N PRO A 144 7.08 -18.10 -10.55
CA PRO A 144 6.70 -18.36 -9.17
C PRO A 144 7.70 -19.33 -8.54
N ARG A 145 8.49 -18.85 -7.57
CA ARG A 145 9.40 -19.70 -6.80
C ARG A 145 8.55 -20.57 -5.88
N ARG A 146 8.71 -21.89 -6.00
CA ARG A 146 8.11 -22.87 -5.10
C ARG A 146 8.36 -22.46 -3.65
N ALA A 147 7.30 -22.39 -2.85
CA ALA A 147 7.38 -22.18 -1.40
C ALA A 147 8.36 -23.20 -0.80
N SER A 148 9.41 -22.70 -0.15
CA SER A 148 10.33 -23.52 0.62
C SER A 148 9.58 -24.05 1.84
N SER A 149 9.51 -25.37 1.97
CA SER A 149 8.93 -26.07 3.11
C SER A 149 9.87 -26.19 4.31
N ALA A 150 10.95 -25.39 4.35
CA ALA A 150 11.88 -25.40 5.47
C ALA A 150 11.27 -24.64 6.67
N PRO A 151 11.38 -25.18 7.91
CA PRO A 151 11.01 -24.42 9.09
C PRO A 151 11.94 -23.21 9.20
N VAL A 152 11.39 -22.03 8.96
CA VAL A 152 12.09 -20.76 9.21
C VAL A 152 12.17 -20.63 10.73
N SER A 153 13.39 -20.54 11.27
CA SER A 153 13.60 -20.18 12.68
C SER A 153 12.88 -18.86 12.94
N THR A 154 11.97 -18.84 13.91
CA THR A 154 11.00 -17.76 14.15
C THR A 154 11.54 -16.63 15.00
N ALA A 155 12.76 -16.78 15.53
CA ALA A 155 13.51 -15.74 16.21
C ALA A 155 14.76 -15.39 15.40
N TRP A 156 14.99 -14.09 15.18
CA TRP A 156 16.24 -13.61 14.62
C TRP A 156 17.39 -13.95 15.57
N ASP A 157 18.50 -14.45 15.03
CA ASP A 157 19.75 -14.41 15.78
C ASP A 157 20.27 -12.97 15.80
N GLU A 158 19.90 -12.23 16.84
CA GLU A 158 20.26 -10.81 16.98
C GLU A 158 21.77 -10.61 17.09
N SER A 159 22.53 -11.63 17.53
CA SER A 159 23.98 -11.56 17.65
C SER A 159 24.68 -11.51 16.27
N MET A 160 23.98 -11.98 15.24
CA MET A 160 24.47 -12.00 13.85
C MET A 160 24.13 -10.71 13.08
N ARG A 161 23.39 -9.76 13.68
CA ARG A 161 23.03 -8.50 13.03
C ARG A 161 24.24 -7.55 13.00
N PRO A 162 24.63 -7.02 11.82
CA PRO A 162 25.61 -5.95 11.75
C PRO A 162 25.18 -4.74 12.57
N ARG A 163 26.12 -4.10 13.27
CA ARG A 163 25.84 -2.89 14.07
C ARG A 163 26.87 -1.83 13.73
N LEU A 164 26.42 -0.64 13.36
CA LEU A 164 27.30 0.47 13.03
C LEU A 164 27.55 1.37 14.24
N PRO A 165 28.74 1.98 14.36
CA PRO A 165 28.98 2.98 15.40
C PRO A 165 27.97 4.12 15.30
N GLN A 166 27.26 4.41 16.40
CA GLN A 166 26.32 5.51 16.43
C GLN A 166 27.05 6.86 16.33
N SER A 167 26.56 7.71 15.45
CA SER A 167 27.09 9.06 15.25
C SER A 167 26.36 10.08 16.12
N THR A 168 27.10 10.99 16.75
CA THR A 168 26.55 12.14 17.49
C THR A 168 26.38 13.38 16.59
N ALA A 169 26.51 13.23 15.28
CA ALA A 169 26.35 14.32 14.33
C ALA A 169 24.96 14.98 14.45
N PRO A 170 24.89 16.31 14.32
CA PRO A 170 23.63 17.04 14.47
C PRO A 170 22.63 16.65 13.37
N VAL A 171 21.37 16.51 13.76
CA VAL A 171 20.25 16.16 12.88
C VAL A 171 19.57 17.43 12.36
N SER A 172 19.28 17.47 11.06
CA SER A 172 18.55 18.59 10.44
C SER A 172 17.08 18.62 10.84
N ALA A 173 16.39 19.75 10.67
CA ALA A 173 14.94 19.84 10.95
C ALA A 173 14.12 18.87 10.07
N SER A 174 14.44 18.81 8.77
CA SER A 174 13.81 17.88 7.82
C SER A 174 14.14 16.42 8.15
N GLY A 175 15.39 16.13 8.53
CA GLY A 175 15.78 14.79 8.98
C GLY A 175 15.04 14.34 10.25
N ARG A 176 14.80 15.25 11.21
CA ARG A 176 13.96 14.98 12.39
C ARG A 176 12.52 14.64 12.01
N GLN A 177 11.95 15.38 11.06
CA GLN A 177 10.60 15.10 10.57
C GLN A 177 10.51 13.70 9.96
N SER A 178 11.51 13.29 9.16
CA SER A 178 11.55 11.94 8.60
C SER A 178 11.73 10.86 9.68
N GLN A 179 12.59 11.08 10.69
CA GLN A 179 12.68 10.17 11.85
C GLN A 179 11.32 10.00 12.54
N GLU A 180 10.61 11.10 12.79
CA GLU A 180 9.27 11.08 13.40
C GLU A 180 8.26 10.35 12.53
N THR A 181 8.30 10.52 11.21
CA THR A 181 7.45 9.77 10.27
C THR A 181 7.67 8.27 10.38
N LEU A 182 8.93 7.80 10.37
CA LEU A 182 9.23 6.36 10.50
C LEU A 182 8.69 5.81 11.83
N ILE A 183 8.99 6.50 12.94
CA ILE A 183 8.52 6.10 14.28
C ILE A 183 6.98 6.02 14.33
N GLN A 184 6.27 6.96 13.69
CA GLN A 184 4.81 6.94 13.64
C GLN A 184 4.28 5.74 12.85
N VAL A 185 4.87 5.43 11.69
CA VAL A 185 4.52 4.24 10.90
C VAL A 185 4.77 2.97 11.72
N HIS A 186 5.95 2.82 12.32
CA HIS A 186 6.28 1.64 13.10
C HIS A 186 5.41 1.50 14.35
N LYS A 187 5.11 2.61 15.03
CA LYS A 187 4.19 2.59 16.17
C LYS A 187 2.81 2.07 15.75
N HIS A 188 2.32 2.50 14.59
CA HIS A 188 1.06 1.99 14.05
C HIS A 188 1.15 0.48 13.74
N LEU A 189 2.23 0.02 13.09
CA LEU A 189 2.45 -1.41 12.81
C LEU A 189 2.44 -2.26 14.10
N ARG A 190 3.13 -1.80 15.15
CA ARG A 190 3.15 -2.49 16.46
C ARG A 190 1.75 -2.59 17.09
N GLN A 191 0.94 -1.53 16.97
CA GLN A 191 -0.42 -1.51 17.50
C GLN A 191 -1.34 -2.48 16.76
N GLU A 192 -1.26 -2.52 15.43
CA GLU A 192 -2.07 -3.42 14.61
C GLU A 192 -1.68 -4.88 14.82
N LEU A 193 -0.37 -5.17 14.94
CA LEU A 193 0.13 -6.51 15.24
C LEU A 193 -0.38 -7.03 16.59
N ALA A 194 -0.39 -6.17 17.62
CA ALA A 194 -0.94 -6.53 18.92
C ALA A 194 -2.44 -6.89 18.83
N GLN A 195 -3.22 -6.13 18.06
CA GLN A 195 -4.64 -6.42 17.83
C GLN A 195 -4.84 -7.76 17.10
N ILE A 196 -4.00 -8.08 16.10
CA ILE A 196 -4.05 -9.38 15.40
C ILE A 196 -3.83 -10.53 16.36
N ARG A 197 -2.80 -10.44 17.21
CA ARG A 197 -2.46 -11.48 18.18
C ARG A 197 -3.58 -11.66 19.20
N ASP A 198 -4.09 -10.57 19.76
CA ASP A 198 -5.15 -10.62 20.76
C ASP A 198 -6.44 -11.22 20.17
N ALA A 199 -6.74 -10.93 18.90
CA ALA A 199 -7.89 -11.55 18.23
C ALA A 199 -7.67 -13.04 17.96
N ALA A 200 -6.48 -13.45 17.50
CA ALA A 200 -6.15 -14.86 17.28
C ALA A 200 -6.25 -15.68 18.58
N GLU A 201 -5.81 -15.13 19.71
CA GLU A 201 -5.90 -15.78 21.02
C GLU A 201 -7.36 -15.90 21.50
N GLN A 202 -8.20 -14.89 21.27
CA GLN A 202 -9.62 -14.96 21.63
C GLN A 202 -10.37 -16.06 20.85
N VAL A 203 -10.02 -16.30 19.58
CA VAL A 203 -10.57 -17.45 18.82
C VAL A 203 -10.04 -18.76 19.37
N ALA A 204 -8.74 -18.84 19.64
CA ALA A 204 -8.10 -20.08 20.11
C ALA A 204 -8.67 -20.54 21.47
N THR A 205 -9.04 -19.61 22.33
CA THR A 205 -9.62 -19.87 23.65
C THR A 205 -11.15 -20.02 23.64
N GLN A 206 -11.77 -20.04 22.45
CA GLN A 206 -13.24 -20.13 22.27
C GLN A 206 -14.02 -19.01 22.98
N GLN A 207 -13.38 -17.90 23.29
CA GLN A 207 -14.04 -16.75 23.92
C GLN A 207 -14.98 -16.03 22.95
N ILE A 208 -14.74 -16.22 21.64
CA ILE A 208 -15.55 -15.71 20.55
C ILE A 208 -15.65 -16.76 19.44
N GLU A 209 -16.84 -16.91 18.85
CA GLU A 209 -17.04 -17.76 17.67
C GLU A 209 -16.16 -17.28 16.51
N PRO A 210 -15.58 -18.16 15.67
CA PRO A 210 -14.71 -17.76 14.55
C PRO A 210 -15.33 -16.71 13.62
N ALA A 211 -16.64 -16.78 13.40
CA ALA A 211 -17.39 -15.79 12.64
C ALA A 211 -17.53 -14.44 13.39
N ALA A 212 -17.74 -14.49 14.71
CA ALA A 212 -17.78 -13.31 15.58
C ALA A 212 -16.39 -12.69 15.76
N ALA A 213 -15.33 -13.48 15.75
CA ALA A 213 -13.96 -13.01 15.76
C ALA A 213 -13.59 -12.32 14.47
N ARG A 214 -13.96 -12.90 13.32
CA ARG A 214 -13.87 -12.20 12.03
C ARG A 214 -14.65 -10.89 12.07
N SER A 215 -15.81 -10.85 12.71
CA SER A 215 -16.62 -9.64 12.89
C SER A 215 -16.01 -8.63 13.87
N LEU A 216 -15.36 -9.08 14.95
CA LEU A 216 -14.69 -8.23 15.95
C LEU A 216 -13.41 -7.63 15.37
N ILE A 217 -12.61 -8.46 14.69
CA ILE A 217 -11.49 -8.07 13.83
C ILE A 217 -11.96 -7.05 12.78
N TYR A 218 -13.18 -7.21 12.25
CA TYR A 218 -13.83 -6.28 11.32
C TYR A 218 -14.40 -5.00 11.99
N GLN A 219 -14.78 -5.05 13.27
CA GLN A 219 -15.35 -3.92 14.02
C GLN A 219 -14.30 -3.04 14.68
N LEU A 220 -13.15 -3.60 15.08
CA LEU A 220 -12.00 -2.82 15.54
C LEU A 220 -11.47 -1.89 14.43
N THR A 221 -11.67 -2.27 13.17
CA THR A 221 -11.39 -1.46 11.97
C THR A 221 -12.45 -0.40 11.66
N LEU A 222 -13.69 -0.54 12.18
CA LEU A 222 -14.76 0.43 11.94
C LEU A 222 -14.64 1.68 12.83
N ARG A 223 -13.93 1.60 13.97
CA ARG A 223 -13.77 2.75 14.88
C ARG A 223 -12.70 3.75 14.43
N GLN A 224 -12.03 3.50 13.30
CA GLN A 224 -11.07 4.40 12.68
C GLN A 224 -11.40 4.58 11.19
N ASN A 225 -12.38 5.45 10.92
CA ASN A 225 -12.64 6.20 9.69
C ASN A 225 -11.98 5.73 8.37
N PHE A 226 -12.85 5.15 7.52
CA PHE A 226 -12.79 5.01 6.05
C PHE A 226 -11.67 4.16 5.44
N TRP A 227 -12.02 3.02 4.82
CA TRP A 227 -11.86 2.65 3.39
C TRP A 227 -12.30 1.18 3.22
N THR A 228 -13.02 0.86 2.15
CA THR A 228 -13.78 -0.42 2.03
C THR A 228 -13.01 -1.52 1.28
N LEU A 229 -13.04 -2.70 1.89
CA LEU A 229 -12.97 -4.07 1.36
C LEU A 229 -11.58 -4.72 1.10
N GLY A 230 -11.09 -5.32 2.19
CA GLY A 230 -10.15 -6.45 2.29
C GLY A 230 -10.17 -6.95 3.74
N SER A 231 -9.92 -8.24 4.00
CA SER A 231 -9.85 -8.74 5.40
C SER A 231 -8.78 -7.98 6.18
N PHE A 232 -8.99 -7.71 7.47
CA PHE A 232 -8.04 -6.97 8.32
C PHE A 232 -6.60 -7.49 8.24
N CYS A 233 -6.44 -8.82 8.17
CA CYS A 233 -5.13 -9.44 7.99
C CYS A 233 -4.56 -9.17 6.59
N ALA A 234 -5.37 -9.22 5.54
CA ALA A 234 -4.94 -8.81 4.19
C ALA A 234 -4.62 -7.30 4.12
N GLN A 235 -5.24 -6.48 4.96
CA GLN A 235 -4.91 -5.06 5.10
C GLN A 235 -3.56 -4.89 5.82
N TYR A 236 -3.33 -5.57 6.94
CA TYR A 236 -2.07 -5.53 7.66
C TYR A 236 -0.90 -6.06 6.83
N CYS A 237 -1.06 -7.24 6.19
CA CYS A 237 -0.07 -7.80 5.28
C CYS A 237 0.28 -6.81 4.16
N ARG A 238 -0.71 -6.09 3.62
CA ARG A 238 -0.51 -5.07 2.59
C ARG A 238 0.26 -3.86 3.12
N VAL A 239 -0.07 -3.35 4.31
CA VAL A 239 0.60 -2.16 4.88
C VAL A 239 2.07 -2.45 5.14
N VAL A 240 2.39 -3.57 5.81
CA VAL A 240 3.79 -3.98 6.05
C VAL A 240 4.53 -4.17 4.72
N SER A 241 3.91 -4.83 3.74
CA SER A 241 4.53 -5.03 2.41
C SER A 241 4.84 -3.70 1.71
N ILE A 242 3.92 -2.73 1.74
CA ILE A 242 4.13 -1.41 1.12
C ILE A 242 5.25 -0.64 1.82
N HIS A 243 5.25 -0.65 3.16
CA HIS A 243 6.29 -0.02 3.98
C HIS A 243 7.68 -0.56 3.63
N HIS A 244 7.87 -1.88 3.69
CA HIS A 244 9.14 -2.50 3.33
C HIS A 244 9.53 -2.26 1.87
N THR A 245 8.57 -2.25 0.94
CA THR A 245 8.85 -1.93 -0.48
C THR A 245 9.37 -0.50 -0.62
N ILE A 246 8.80 0.46 0.10
CA ILE A 246 9.28 1.86 0.07
C ILE A 246 10.71 1.93 0.61
N GLU A 247 11.01 1.19 1.67
CA GLU A 247 12.36 1.11 2.23
C GLU A 247 13.35 0.54 1.24
N ASP A 248 13.08 -0.66 0.72
CA ASP A 248 13.96 -1.37 -0.21
C ASP A 248 14.18 -0.59 -1.52
N GLU A 249 13.12 0.00 -2.09
CA GLU A 249 13.21 0.64 -3.40
C GLU A 249 13.66 2.11 -3.34
N ARG A 250 13.49 2.79 -2.20
CA ARG A 250 13.75 4.23 -2.09
C ARG A 250 14.68 4.61 -0.95
N VAL A 251 14.36 4.19 0.27
CA VAL A 251 15.06 4.66 1.49
C VAL A 251 16.46 4.08 1.53
N PHE A 252 16.61 2.76 1.42
CA PHE A 252 17.89 2.07 1.50
C PHE A 252 18.85 2.48 0.38
N PRO A 253 18.45 2.57 -0.90
CA PRO A 253 19.34 3.09 -1.95
C PRO A 253 19.76 4.54 -1.71
N SER A 254 18.90 5.36 -1.10
CA SER A 254 19.23 6.75 -0.78
C SER A 254 20.25 6.85 0.37
N LEU A 255 20.10 5.99 1.38
CA LEU A 255 21.05 5.84 2.48
C LEU A 255 22.41 5.36 1.98
N GLU A 256 22.43 4.26 1.22
CA GLU A 256 23.66 3.65 0.70
C GLU A 256 24.46 4.62 -0.19
N ARG A 257 23.78 5.37 -1.07
CA ARG A 257 24.43 6.38 -1.91
C ARG A 257 25.10 7.49 -1.10
N LYS A 258 24.58 7.84 0.08
CA LYS A 258 25.10 8.92 0.93
C LYS A 258 26.12 8.43 1.96
N ASP A 259 26.00 7.18 2.39
CA ASP A 259 26.88 6.55 3.37
C ASP A 259 26.98 5.05 3.11
N GLY A 260 27.97 4.66 2.30
CA GLY A 260 28.20 3.27 1.90
C GLY A 260 28.59 2.34 3.07
N ALA A 261 28.95 2.88 4.24
CA ALA A 261 29.18 2.05 5.42
C ALA A 261 27.91 1.35 5.92
N LEU A 262 26.72 1.84 5.51
CA LEU A 262 25.42 1.25 5.85
C LEU A 262 25.15 -0.09 5.16
N GLY A 263 25.87 -0.42 4.08
CA GLY A 263 25.63 -1.59 3.23
C GLY A 263 25.27 -2.87 4.00
N PRO A 264 26.11 -3.36 4.95
CA PRO A 264 25.81 -4.58 5.69
C PRO A 264 24.50 -4.55 6.49
N VAL A 265 24.13 -3.40 7.07
CA VAL A 265 22.87 -3.24 7.81
C VAL A 265 21.68 -3.25 6.84
N LEU A 266 21.78 -2.54 5.72
CA LEU A 266 20.73 -2.46 4.71
C LEU A 266 20.48 -3.82 4.06
N GLU A 267 21.54 -4.54 3.67
CA GLU A 267 21.45 -5.91 3.16
C GLU A 267 20.77 -6.85 4.17
N ARG A 268 21.08 -6.69 5.46
CA ARG A 268 20.44 -7.47 6.53
C ARG A 268 18.95 -7.14 6.65
N LEU A 269 18.58 -5.86 6.64
CA LEU A 269 17.18 -5.43 6.73
C LEU A 269 16.36 -5.91 5.54
N SER A 270 16.86 -5.75 4.30
CA SER A 270 16.19 -6.26 3.10
C SER A 270 16.04 -7.78 3.13
N TRP A 271 17.05 -8.51 3.63
CA TRP A 271 16.90 -9.96 3.83
C TRP A 271 15.83 -10.30 4.88
N GLU A 272 15.75 -9.55 5.98
CA GLU A 272 14.68 -9.72 6.97
C GLU A 272 13.30 -9.40 6.38
N HIS A 273 13.18 -8.42 5.47
CA HIS A 273 11.93 -8.12 4.74
C HIS A 273 11.44 -9.31 3.92
N GLU A 274 12.31 -10.01 3.19
CA GLU A 274 11.94 -11.20 2.41
C GLU A 274 11.37 -12.32 3.31
N ILE A 275 11.98 -12.51 4.48
CA ILE A 275 11.57 -13.53 5.45
C ILE A 275 10.23 -13.14 6.12
N ILE A 276 10.04 -11.84 6.44
CA ILE A 276 8.76 -11.32 6.95
C ILE A 276 7.66 -11.46 5.90
N ALA A 277 7.94 -11.15 4.63
CA ALA A 277 6.98 -11.33 3.53
C ALA A 277 6.52 -12.79 3.41
N ALA A 278 7.46 -13.75 3.51
CA ALA A 278 7.13 -15.16 3.53
C ALA A 278 6.29 -15.57 4.77
N GLN A 279 6.50 -14.92 5.92
CA GLN A 279 5.70 -15.16 7.12
C GLN A 279 4.28 -14.57 6.99
N LEU A 280 4.13 -13.40 6.38
CA LEU A 280 2.83 -12.80 6.07
C LEU A 280 2.02 -13.68 5.11
N GLU A 281 2.66 -14.31 4.12
CA GLU A 281 2.00 -15.28 3.23
C GLU A 281 1.54 -16.53 4.00
N ARG A 282 2.38 -17.06 4.91
CA ARG A 282 1.99 -18.18 5.78
C ARG A 282 0.81 -17.81 6.68
N PHE A 283 0.73 -16.56 7.14
CA PHE A 283 -0.37 -16.09 7.97
C PHE A 283 -1.70 -16.06 7.19
N ASP A 284 -1.68 -15.53 5.96
CA ASP A 284 -2.85 -15.55 5.08
C ASP A 284 -3.33 -16.98 4.79
N GLN A 285 -2.40 -17.89 4.47
CA GLN A 285 -2.70 -19.30 4.23
C GLN A 285 -3.33 -19.98 5.46
N ALA A 286 -2.84 -19.70 6.67
CA ALA A 286 -3.40 -20.24 7.90
C ALA A 286 -4.82 -19.74 8.16
N LEU A 287 -5.09 -18.45 7.89
CA LEU A 287 -6.41 -17.86 8.02
C LEU A 287 -7.41 -18.47 7.04
N VAL A 288 -7.00 -18.71 5.79
CA VAL A 288 -7.82 -19.40 4.79
C VAL A 288 -8.10 -20.84 5.23
N ALA A 289 -7.08 -21.58 5.67
CA ALA A 289 -7.25 -22.97 6.07
C ALA A 289 -8.18 -23.15 7.28
N MET A 290 -8.19 -22.20 8.22
CA MET A 290 -9.12 -22.18 9.36
C MET A 290 -10.59 -22.06 8.93
N MET A 291 -10.88 -21.52 7.74
CA MET A 291 -12.27 -21.38 7.26
C MET A 291 -12.93 -22.74 6.99
N ASP A 292 -12.16 -23.70 6.49
CA ASP A 292 -12.67 -25.03 6.16
C ASP A 292 -12.56 -26.00 7.36
N GLU A 293 -11.56 -25.77 8.22
CA GLU A 293 -11.26 -26.61 9.37
C GLU A 293 -11.05 -25.74 10.64
N PRO A 294 -12.10 -25.52 11.47
CA PRO A 294 -12.00 -24.66 12.66
C PRO A 294 -10.90 -25.05 13.65
N GLY A 295 -10.48 -26.32 13.68
CA GLY A 295 -9.37 -26.80 14.49
C GLY A 295 -8.00 -26.20 14.13
N LYS A 296 -7.86 -25.60 12.94
CA LYS A 296 -6.62 -24.92 12.47
C LYS A 296 -6.41 -23.53 13.09
N VAL A 297 -7.27 -23.07 14.00
CA VAL A 297 -7.02 -21.85 14.78
C VAL A 297 -5.69 -21.87 15.52
N VAL A 298 -5.22 -23.06 15.94
CA VAL A 298 -3.92 -23.25 16.59
C VAL A 298 -2.76 -22.84 15.66
N ASP A 299 -2.89 -23.10 14.35
CA ASP A 299 -1.90 -22.69 13.35
C ASP A 299 -1.93 -21.17 13.13
N VAL A 300 -3.12 -20.56 13.08
CA VAL A 300 -3.26 -19.11 12.98
C VAL A 300 -2.56 -18.41 14.15
N ARG A 301 -2.80 -18.88 15.37
CA ARG A 301 -2.14 -18.34 16.57
C ARG A 301 -0.63 -18.48 16.49
N ARG A 302 -0.13 -19.68 16.21
CA ARG A 302 1.32 -19.93 16.11
C ARG A 302 1.98 -19.01 15.10
N VAL A 303 1.40 -18.89 13.90
CA VAL A 303 1.95 -18.05 12.83
C VAL A 303 1.87 -16.56 13.17
N ALA A 304 0.83 -16.12 13.88
CA ALA A 304 0.73 -14.75 14.40
C ALA A 304 1.79 -14.44 15.47
N ASP A 305 2.05 -15.38 16.39
CA ASP A 305 3.09 -15.22 17.43
C ASP A 305 4.50 -15.17 16.82
N ASP A 306 4.77 -16.02 15.82
CA ASP A 306 6.01 -16.02 15.06
C ASP A 306 6.20 -14.68 14.33
N LEU A 307 5.17 -14.19 13.63
CA LEU A 307 5.19 -12.88 12.97
C LEU A 307 5.42 -11.73 13.96
N ASN A 308 4.77 -11.80 15.13
CA ASN A 308 4.93 -10.81 16.19
C ASN A 308 6.38 -10.74 16.69
N THR A 309 6.96 -11.90 16.99
CA THR A 309 8.35 -11.99 17.46
C THR A 309 9.32 -11.42 16.41
N MET A 310 9.17 -11.83 15.15
CA MET A 310 10.02 -11.37 14.06
C MET A 310 9.90 -9.86 13.84
N LEU A 311 8.68 -9.36 13.64
CA LEU A 311 8.49 -7.98 13.21
C LEU A 311 8.83 -6.99 14.33
N LEU A 312 8.54 -7.29 15.60
CA LEU A 312 8.93 -6.40 16.70
C LEU A 312 10.46 -6.24 16.81
N SER A 313 11.19 -7.34 16.70
CA SER A 313 12.65 -7.32 16.75
C SER A 313 13.24 -6.67 15.48
N HIS A 314 12.62 -6.84 14.32
CA HIS A 314 12.99 -6.17 13.08
C HIS A 314 12.83 -4.64 13.17
N LEU A 315 11.65 -4.15 13.54
CA LEU A 315 11.37 -2.70 13.66
C LEU A 315 12.27 -2.03 14.69
N ALA A 316 12.61 -2.72 15.79
CA ALA A 316 13.54 -2.20 16.79
C ALA A 316 14.97 -2.07 16.21
N TYR A 317 15.43 -3.09 15.48
CA TYR A 317 16.75 -3.06 14.84
C TYR A 317 16.84 -1.96 13.78
N GLU A 318 15.81 -1.79 12.97
CA GLU A 318 15.76 -0.71 11.99
C GLU A 318 15.79 0.67 12.65
N GLU A 319 14.99 0.88 13.69
CA GLU A 319 14.98 2.14 14.44
C GLU A 319 16.36 2.46 15.06
N ASP A 320 17.00 1.45 15.67
CA ASP A 320 18.32 1.59 16.29
C ASP A 320 19.39 2.01 15.27
N GLU A 321 19.40 1.39 14.09
CA GLU A 321 20.46 1.58 13.11
C GLU A 321 20.19 2.71 12.12
N LEU A 322 18.93 2.96 11.74
CA LEU A 322 18.58 3.85 10.63
C LEU A 322 18.04 5.22 11.05
N LEU A 323 17.55 5.41 12.29
CA LEU A 323 17.08 6.75 12.69
C LEU A 323 18.23 7.76 12.63
N GLY A 324 19.39 7.44 13.20
CA GLY A 324 20.58 8.30 13.14
C GLY A 324 20.96 8.64 11.68
N PRO A 325 21.18 7.60 10.84
CA PRO A 325 20.94 7.51 9.41
C PRO A 325 20.27 8.67 8.70
N ILE A 326 18.96 8.50 8.71
CA ILE A 326 17.91 9.29 8.10
C ILE A 326 18.01 10.75 8.57
N GLY A 327 18.20 10.96 9.87
CA GLY A 327 18.28 12.28 10.46
C GLY A 327 19.47 13.10 9.96
N ARG A 328 20.69 12.53 10.05
CA ARG A 328 21.91 13.26 9.70
C ARG A 328 22.07 13.44 8.19
N LEU A 329 21.65 12.45 7.40
CA LEU A 329 21.79 12.43 5.94
C LEU A 329 20.61 13.11 5.22
N ASN A 330 19.59 13.56 5.97
CA ASN A 330 18.39 14.21 5.45
C ASN A 330 17.72 13.36 4.36
N ILE A 331 17.40 12.11 4.71
CA ILE A 331 16.67 11.18 3.84
C ILE A 331 15.18 11.49 3.95
N ALA A 332 14.49 11.61 2.81
CA ALA A 332 13.05 11.80 2.78
C ALA A 332 12.33 10.44 2.80
N LEU A 333 11.25 10.36 3.57
CA LEU A 333 10.30 9.25 3.65
C LEU A 333 8.97 9.65 3.00
#